data_AF-A0A0C9YPS6-F1
#
_entry.id   AF-A0A0C9YPS6-F1
#
_cell.length_a   1.000
_cell.length_b   1.000
_cell.length_c   1.000
_cell.angle_alpha   90.00
_cell.angle_beta   90.00
_cell.angle_gamma   90.00
#
_symmetry.space_group_name_H-M   'P 1'
#
loop_
_entity.id
_entity.type
_entity.pdbx_description
1 polymer ?
#
loop_
_entity_poly.entity_id
_entity_poly.type
_entity_poly.pdbx_seq_one_letter_code
_entity_poly.pdbx_strand_id
1 'polypeptide(L)'
;MMKLSYPLPNDAPSNNAVLALRIARHTPCSTCDTCQGLQPPPGVALVLGDYSCHSSSLGDLIQYGSDEDNEPSYLETCACGHGIPEHGADEAALGTEEFSRRGRLATRLDEMLQDVDKLLDFEYADDDMLSLRQQIKLPVSLITMSPTSLGKAGAASFQLPPCNLMLSCRPFSTCPIFYTLCLG
;
A
#
# COMPACT_ATOMS: atom_id res chain seq x y z
N MET A 1 17.78 -24.08 -6.29
CA MET A 1 16.54 -23.31 -6.06
C MET A 1 16.92 -22.15 -5.17
N MET A 2 16.84 -20.93 -5.69
CA MET A 2 17.15 -19.73 -4.92
C MET A 2 15.94 -19.40 -4.05
N LYS A 3 16.16 -19.07 -2.78
CA LYS A 3 15.11 -18.64 -1.86
C LYS A 3 15.26 -17.14 -1.66
N LEU A 4 14.17 -16.41 -1.86
CA LEU A 4 14.10 -14.98 -1.58
C LEU A 4 13.03 -14.73 -0.52
N SER A 5 13.19 -13.65 0.22
CA SER A 5 12.23 -13.29 1.26
C SER A 5 11.15 -12.37 0.69
N TYR A 6 9.91 -12.50 1.17
CA TYR A 6 8.85 -11.54 0.94
C TYR A 6 8.52 -10.81 2.26
N PRO A 7 8.45 -9.47 2.26
CA PRO A 7 8.24 -8.70 3.49
C PRO A 7 6.83 -8.90 4.04
N LEU A 8 6.68 -8.96 5.37
CA LEU A 8 5.36 -9.03 5.98
C LEU A 8 4.71 -7.63 5.96
N PRO A 9 3.38 -7.53 5.73
CA PRO A 9 2.65 -6.26 5.70
C PRO A 9 2.81 -5.44 6.99
N ASN A 10 2.80 -6.13 8.13
CA ASN A 10 2.86 -5.57 9.48
C ASN A 10 4.24 -5.05 9.87
N ASP A 11 5.29 -5.38 9.11
CA ASP A 11 6.59 -4.75 9.30
C ASP A 11 6.50 -3.29 8.84
N ALA A 12 6.96 -2.38 9.70
CA ALA A 12 6.83 -0.95 9.47
C ALA A 12 7.34 -0.55 8.07
N PRO A 13 6.64 0.36 7.36
CA PRO A 13 6.91 0.72 5.97
C PRO A 13 8.16 1.59 5.79
N SER A 14 9.19 1.45 6.64
CA SER A 14 10.29 2.41 6.75
C SER A 14 11.24 2.40 5.55
N ASN A 15 11.22 1.38 4.70
CA ASN A 15 12.08 1.30 3.52
C ASN A 15 11.29 1.43 2.21
N ASN A 16 11.68 2.40 1.37
CA ASN A 16 11.12 2.61 0.04
C ASN A 16 11.29 1.37 -0.86
N ALA A 17 12.34 0.57 -0.67
CA ALA A 17 12.52 -0.68 -1.42
C ALA A 17 11.39 -1.70 -1.14
N VAL A 18 10.98 -1.82 0.13
CA VAL A 18 9.86 -2.70 0.54
C VAL A 18 8.55 -2.18 -0.04
N LEU A 19 8.31 -0.87 0.04
CA LEU A 19 7.12 -0.27 -0.56
C LEU A 19 7.08 -0.46 -2.08
N ALA A 20 8.23 -0.28 -2.75
CA ALA A 20 8.34 -0.46 -4.19
C ALA A 20 8.01 -1.91 -4.59
N LEU A 21 8.51 -2.89 -3.83
CA LEU A 21 8.17 -4.30 -4.04
C LEU A 21 6.66 -4.57 -3.89
N ARG A 22 6.04 -4.05 -2.82
CA ARG A 22 4.60 -4.19 -2.59
C ARG A 22 3.79 -3.56 -3.74
N ILE A 23 4.16 -2.35 -4.19
CA ILE A 23 3.51 -1.66 -5.31
C ILE A 23 3.66 -2.49 -6.59
N ALA A 24 4.88 -2.95 -6.88
CA ALA A 24 5.20 -3.68 -8.10
C ALA A 24 4.41 -4.99 -8.21
N ARG A 25 4.20 -5.69 -7.08
CA ARG A 25 3.38 -6.90 -7.03
C ARG A 25 1.95 -6.69 -7.55
N HIS A 26 1.34 -5.54 -7.26
CA HIS A 26 -0.08 -5.29 -7.56
C HIS A 26 -0.30 -4.41 -8.79
N THR A 27 0.78 -4.07 -9.49
CA THR A 27 0.75 -3.14 -10.62
C THR A 27 1.22 -3.85 -11.90
N PRO A 28 0.45 -3.78 -13.00
CA PRO A 28 0.84 -4.42 -14.25
C PRO A 28 2.12 -3.81 -14.81
N CYS A 29 2.87 -4.62 -15.55
CA CYS A 29 4.06 -4.15 -16.23
C CYS A 29 3.68 -3.13 -17.31
N SER A 30 4.43 -2.03 -17.40
CA SER A 30 4.27 -1.02 -18.46
C SER A 30 4.84 -1.46 -19.81
N THR A 31 5.69 -2.49 -19.81
CA THR A 31 6.44 -2.93 -21.00
C THR A 31 5.84 -4.18 -21.66
N CYS A 32 5.07 -4.99 -20.93
CA CYS A 32 4.43 -6.19 -21.47
C CYS A 32 2.95 -6.27 -21.09
N ASP A 33 2.12 -6.80 -22.00
CA ASP A 33 0.66 -6.78 -21.85
C ASP A 33 0.10 -7.92 -20.99
N THR A 34 0.90 -8.96 -20.73
CA THR A 34 0.46 -10.18 -20.05
C THR A 34 0.70 -10.16 -18.55
N CYS A 35 1.57 -9.28 -18.07
CA CYS A 35 2.03 -9.28 -16.69
C CYS A 35 1.19 -8.35 -15.81
N GLN A 36 0.39 -8.91 -14.92
CA GLN A 36 -0.52 -8.17 -14.03
C GLN A 36 0.15 -7.65 -12.74
N GLY A 37 1.40 -8.03 -12.51
CA GLY A 37 2.12 -7.77 -11.26
C GLY A 37 3.50 -8.42 -11.25
N LEU A 38 4.40 -7.91 -10.41
CA LEU A 38 5.72 -8.52 -10.19
C LEU A 38 5.53 -9.95 -9.64
N GLN A 39 6.03 -10.94 -10.39
CA GLN A 39 5.97 -12.36 -10.04
C GLN A 39 7.37 -12.96 -9.94
N PRO A 40 7.61 -13.93 -9.05
CA PRO A 40 8.90 -14.59 -8.95
C PRO A 40 9.23 -15.39 -10.23
N PRO A 41 10.47 -15.30 -10.76
CA PRO A 41 10.94 -16.13 -11.87
C PRO A 41 10.81 -17.63 -11.57
N PRO A 42 10.68 -18.49 -12.60
CA PRO A 42 10.60 -19.93 -12.41
C PRO A 42 11.86 -20.45 -11.70
N GLY A 43 11.66 -21.25 -10.63
CA GLY A 43 12.77 -21.81 -9.84
C GLY A 43 13.24 -20.94 -8.67
N VAL A 44 12.57 -19.80 -8.42
CA VAL A 44 12.69 -18.99 -7.20
C VAL A 44 11.56 -19.37 -6.25
N ALA A 45 11.90 -19.71 -5.00
CA ALA A 45 10.91 -19.88 -3.93
C ALA A 45 10.89 -18.64 -3.06
N LEU A 46 9.70 -18.10 -2.82
CA LEU A 46 9.49 -17.04 -1.85
C LEU A 46 9.18 -17.65 -0.48
N VAL A 47 9.82 -17.11 0.55
CA VAL A 47 9.57 -17.43 1.95
C VAL A 47 9.15 -16.14 2.63
N LEU A 48 8.18 -16.20 3.56
CA LEU A 48 7.86 -15.02 4.35
C LEU A 48 9.07 -14.65 5.20
N GLY A 49 9.43 -13.37 5.20
CA GLY A 49 10.49 -12.84 6.04
C GLY A 49 10.09 -13.03 7.50
N ASP A 50 10.64 -14.06 8.12
CA ASP A 50 10.78 -14.12 9.56
C ASP A 50 12.20 -13.59 9.84
N TYR A 51 12.33 -12.63 10.76
CA TYR A 51 13.65 -12.18 11.22
C TYR A 51 14.47 -13.33 11.83
N SER A 52 13.87 -14.52 11.99
CA SER A 52 14.54 -15.78 12.30
C SER A 52 14.84 -16.63 11.06
N CYS A 53 15.75 -16.19 10.20
CA CYS A 53 16.50 -17.11 9.32
C CYS A 53 17.53 -17.95 10.11
N HIS A 54 17.13 -18.46 11.28
CA HIS A 54 17.77 -19.60 11.93
C HIS A 54 16.78 -20.76 11.91
N SER A 55 16.60 -21.37 10.73
CA SER A 55 16.41 -22.82 10.70
C SER A 55 17.76 -23.51 10.97
N SER A 56 18.49 -23.06 11.98
CA SER A 56 19.57 -23.82 12.59
C SER A 56 18.90 -24.56 13.74
N SER A 57 18.52 -25.80 13.44
CA SER A 57 18.44 -26.91 14.38
C SER A 57 19.03 -26.55 15.76
N LEU A 58 18.17 -26.45 16.77
CA LEU A 58 18.48 -26.23 18.19
C LEU A 58 19.83 -26.84 18.61
N GLY A 59 20.91 -26.06 18.53
CA GLY A 59 22.24 -26.56 18.85
C GLY A 59 23.39 -25.86 18.13
N ASP A 60 23.45 -24.53 18.12
CA ASP A 60 24.75 -23.89 18.02
C ASP A 60 24.84 -22.65 18.91
N LEU A 61 25.75 -22.72 19.87
CA LEU A 61 25.92 -21.81 21.00
C LEU A 61 27.05 -20.82 20.75
N ILE A 62 27.43 -20.58 19.49
CA ILE A 62 28.58 -19.74 19.15
C ILE A 62 28.28 -18.91 17.90
N GLN A 63 27.99 -17.62 18.08
CA GLN A 63 28.57 -16.60 17.19
C GLN A 63 28.53 -15.20 17.80
N TYR A 64 29.55 -14.91 18.60
CA TYR A 64 29.97 -13.54 18.85
C TYR A 64 30.69 -13.03 17.60
N GLY A 65 30.13 -12.00 16.94
CA GLY A 65 30.81 -11.18 15.94
C GLY A 65 30.47 -11.48 14.48
N SER A 66 29.45 -10.80 13.94
CA SER A 66 29.44 -10.23 12.57
C SER A 66 28.24 -9.28 12.48
N ASP A 67 28.49 -7.97 12.58
CA ASP A 67 27.48 -6.89 12.56
C ASP A 67 27.25 -6.38 11.12
N GLU A 68 27.34 -7.26 10.14
CA GLU A 68 27.30 -6.90 8.73
C GLU A 68 26.77 -8.10 7.92
N ASP A 69 25.73 -7.86 7.11
CA ASP A 69 25.14 -8.75 6.09
C ASP A 69 24.04 -9.78 6.48
N ASN A 70 23.01 -9.37 7.23
CA ASN A 70 21.75 -10.15 7.28
C ASN A 70 20.53 -9.35 6.78
N GLU A 71 20.71 -8.53 5.73
CA GLU A 71 19.58 -7.91 5.04
C GLU A 71 18.89 -8.94 4.14
N PRO A 72 17.56 -9.16 4.28
CA PRO A 72 16.85 -10.11 3.45
C PRO A 72 16.92 -9.72 1.96
N SER A 73 17.38 -10.66 1.12
CA SER A 73 17.36 -10.47 -0.33
C SER A 73 15.93 -10.61 -0.86
N TYR A 74 15.44 -9.54 -1.46
CA TYR A 74 14.09 -9.42 -2.00
C TYR A 74 14.04 -9.72 -3.50
N LEU A 75 12.82 -9.84 -4.04
CA LEU A 75 12.59 -10.03 -5.46
C LEU A 75 12.81 -8.73 -6.24
N GLU A 76 13.83 -8.67 -7.09
CA GLU A 76 14.13 -7.49 -7.92
C GLU A 76 13.66 -7.60 -9.37
N THR A 77 13.52 -8.83 -9.87
CA THR A 77 13.21 -9.12 -11.28
C THR A 77 11.96 -9.98 -11.39
N CYS A 78 11.05 -9.60 -12.29
CA CYS A 78 9.82 -10.32 -12.57
C CYS A 78 10.06 -11.56 -13.45
N ALA A 79 9.14 -12.53 -13.40
CA ALA A 79 9.04 -13.61 -14.38
C ALA A 79 8.89 -13.12 -15.83
N CYS A 80 8.39 -11.90 -16.05
CA CYS A 80 8.32 -11.29 -17.38
C CYS A 80 9.66 -10.70 -17.87
N GLY A 81 10.70 -10.70 -17.03
CA GLY A 81 12.03 -10.19 -17.34
C GLY A 81 12.25 -8.70 -17.05
N HIS A 82 11.23 -7.97 -16.59
CA HIS A 82 11.33 -6.56 -16.21
C HIS A 82 11.47 -6.38 -14.69
N GLY A 83 12.00 -5.25 -14.26
CA GLY A 83 12.23 -4.94 -12.86
C GLY A 83 11.06 -4.22 -12.18
N ILE A 84 11.29 -3.86 -10.92
CA ILE A 84 10.39 -3.05 -10.10
C ILE A 84 9.92 -1.74 -10.78
N PRO A 85 10.78 -0.93 -11.45
CA PRO A 85 10.33 0.34 -12.02
C PRO A 85 9.33 0.16 -13.16
N GLU A 86 9.49 -0.86 -14.00
CA GLU A 86 8.54 -1.19 -15.07
C GLU A 86 7.19 -1.68 -14.53
N HIS A 87 7.13 -2.06 -13.26
CA HIS A 87 5.92 -2.38 -12.52
C HIS A 87 5.35 -1.17 -11.76
N GLY A 88 5.65 0.06 -12.19
CA GLY A 88 5.00 1.27 -11.68
C GLY A 88 5.35 1.59 -10.22
N ALA A 89 6.54 1.15 -9.79
CA ALA A 89 7.10 1.39 -8.47
C ALA A 89 8.38 2.25 -8.54
N ASP A 90 8.41 3.19 -9.47
CA ASP A 90 9.47 4.21 -9.59
C ASP A 90 9.06 5.50 -8.88
N GLU A 91 9.66 5.77 -7.73
CA GLU A 91 9.42 6.97 -6.93
C GLU A 91 9.81 8.25 -7.67
N ALA A 92 10.87 8.22 -8.48
CA ALA A 92 11.34 9.39 -9.21
C ALA A 92 10.36 9.79 -10.33
N ALA A 93 9.75 8.79 -10.99
CA ALA A 93 8.75 9.04 -12.03
C ALA A 93 7.37 9.43 -11.47
N LEU A 94 6.94 8.85 -10.34
CA LEU A 94 5.62 9.09 -9.74
C LEU A 94 5.56 10.31 -8.84
N GLY A 95 6.68 10.65 -8.20
CA GLY A 95 6.72 11.58 -7.08
C GLY A 95 6.34 10.92 -5.74
N THR A 96 6.83 11.51 -4.66
CA THR A 96 6.73 10.96 -3.29
C THR A 96 5.29 10.77 -2.82
N GLU A 97 4.38 11.67 -3.17
CA GLU A 97 2.97 11.62 -2.76
C GLU A 97 2.24 10.42 -3.38
N GLU A 98 2.37 10.25 -4.69
CA GLU A 98 1.73 9.15 -5.43
C GLU A 98 2.36 7.81 -5.08
N PHE A 99 3.70 7.75 -4.96
CA PHE A 99 4.41 6.57 -4.50
C PHE A 99 3.91 6.14 -3.11
N SER A 100 3.82 7.08 -2.17
CA SER A 100 3.29 6.81 -0.82
C SER A 100 1.83 6.36 -0.85
N ARG A 101 0.99 6.95 -1.72
CA ARG A 101 -0.41 6.56 -1.87
C ARG A 101 -0.55 5.13 -2.37
N ARG A 102 0.17 4.78 -3.44
CA ARG A 102 0.20 3.42 -3.99
C ARG A 102 0.75 2.44 -2.95
N GLY A 103 1.79 2.83 -2.21
CA GLY A 103 2.36 2.03 -1.12
C GLY A 103 1.35 1.67 -0.03
N ARG A 104 0.49 2.62 0.37
CA ARG A 104 -0.59 2.36 1.34
C ARG A 104 -1.63 1.37 0.81
N LEU A 105 -2.06 1.54 -0.43
CA LEU A 105 -3.01 0.61 -1.07
C LEU A 105 -2.41 -0.78 -1.26
N ALA A 106 -1.15 -0.86 -1.70
CA ALA A 106 -0.43 -2.11 -1.87
C ALA A 106 -0.22 -2.84 -0.53
N THR A 107 0.08 -2.10 0.54
CA THR A 107 0.17 -2.67 1.89
C THR A 107 -1.16 -3.25 2.32
N ARG A 108 -2.27 -2.55 2.11
CA ARG A 108 -3.62 -3.06 2.41
C ARG A 108 -3.97 -4.32 1.61
N LEU A 109 -3.58 -4.38 0.33
CA LEU A 109 -3.75 -5.59 -0.48
C LEU A 109 -2.97 -6.77 0.10
N ASP A 110 -1.73 -6.55 0.55
CA ASP A 110 -0.93 -7.60 1.17
C ASP A 110 -1.47 -8.02 2.55
N GLU A 111 -2.02 -7.09 3.35
CA GLU A 111 -2.72 -7.41 4.60
C GLU A 111 -3.90 -8.36 4.35
N MET A 112 -4.75 -8.04 3.35
CA MET A 112 -5.88 -8.89 2.99
C MET A 112 -5.43 -10.30 2.55
N LEU A 113 -4.34 -10.39 1.78
CA LEU A 113 -3.77 -11.67 1.37
C LEU A 113 -3.17 -12.44 2.55
N GLN A 114 -2.58 -11.73 3.51
CA GLN A 114 -2.07 -12.33 4.73
C GLN A 114 -3.20 -12.91 5.59
N ASP A 115 -4.31 -12.19 5.73
CA ASP A 115 -5.46 -12.61 6.53
C ASP A 115 -6.08 -13.94 6.06
N VAL A 116 -5.93 -14.27 4.77
CA VAL A 116 -6.41 -15.53 4.17
C VAL A 116 -5.30 -16.55 3.92
N ASP A 117 -4.08 -16.34 4.44
CA ASP A 117 -2.90 -17.19 4.22
C ASP A 117 -2.53 -17.36 2.72
N LYS A 118 -2.81 -16.35 1.90
CA LYS A 118 -2.52 -16.30 0.44
C LYS A 118 -1.43 -15.30 0.08
N LEU A 119 -0.66 -14.83 1.04
CA LEU A 119 0.37 -13.81 0.79
C LEU A 119 1.47 -14.26 -0.18
N LEU A 120 1.77 -15.57 -0.28
CA LEU A 120 2.72 -16.11 -1.25
C LEU A 120 2.05 -16.71 -2.50
N ASP A 121 0.72 -16.62 -2.60
CA ASP A 121 -0.06 -17.09 -3.74
C ASP A 121 -0.23 -15.92 -4.74
N PHE A 122 0.59 -15.91 -5.78
CA PHE A 122 0.61 -14.84 -6.79
C PHE A 122 -0.50 -14.97 -7.83
N GLU A 123 -1.20 -16.11 -7.85
CA GLU A 123 -2.31 -16.39 -8.76
C GLU A 123 -3.67 -16.09 -8.11
N TYR A 124 -3.73 -16.04 -6.77
CA TYR A 124 -4.95 -15.69 -6.04
C TYR A 124 -5.41 -14.25 -6.36
N ALA A 125 -6.69 -14.13 -6.69
CA ALA A 125 -7.39 -12.87 -6.83
C ALA A 125 -8.89 -13.05 -6.54
N ASP A 126 -9.46 -12.14 -5.76
CA ASP A 126 -10.90 -12.00 -5.54
C ASP A 126 -11.39 -10.61 -5.98
N ASP A 127 -12.71 -10.40 -5.95
CA ASP A 127 -13.33 -9.16 -6.44
C ASP A 127 -12.89 -7.91 -5.66
N ASP A 128 -12.65 -8.05 -4.35
CA ASP A 128 -12.22 -6.94 -3.49
C ASP A 128 -10.77 -6.55 -3.79
N MET A 129 -9.89 -7.54 -3.96
CA MET A 129 -8.51 -7.38 -4.39
C MET A 129 -8.43 -6.73 -5.77
N LEU A 130 -9.25 -7.16 -6.72
CA LEU A 130 -9.32 -6.56 -8.06
C LEU A 130 -9.80 -5.10 -8.00
N SER A 131 -10.78 -4.81 -7.16
CA SER A 131 -11.30 -3.45 -6.96
C SER A 131 -10.25 -2.51 -6.37
N LEU A 132 -9.48 -2.98 -5.39
CA LEU A 132 -8.38 -2.20 -4.80
C LEU A 132 -7.20 -2.03 -5.77
N ARG A 133 -6.86 -3.05 -6.57
CA ARG A 133 -5.85 -2.93 -7.64
C ARG A 133 -6.21 -1.85 -8.66
N GLN A 134 -7.49 -1.66 -8.96
CA GLN A 134 -7.91 -0.55 -9.83
C GLN A 134 -7.60 0.82 -9.20
N GLN A 135 -7.76 0.96 -7.88
CA GLN A 135 -7.47 2.21 -7.17
C GLN A 135 -5.97 2.56 -7.15
N ILE A 136 -5.08 1.55 -7.23
CA ILE A 136 -3.63 1.79 -7.39
C ILE A 136 -3.35 2.49 -8.72
N LYS A 137 -4.05 2.09 -9.79
CA LYS A 137 -3.84 2.61 -11.16
C LYS A 137 -4.37 4.03 -11.36
N LEU A 138 -5.38 4.45 -10.60
CA LEU A 138 -6.02 5.75 -10.78
C LEU A 138 -5.19 6.87 -10.12
N PRO A 139 -4.84 7.95 -10.85
CA PRO A 139 -4.20 9.10 -10.24
C PRO A 139 -5.16 9.83 -9.28
N VAL A 140 -4.60 10.52 -8.29
CA VAL A 140 -5.34 11.24 -7.23
C VAL A 140 -6.42 12.18 -7.77
N SER A 141 -6.20 12.80 -8.94
CA SER A 141 -7.15 13.72 -9.57
C SER A 141 -8.49 13.09 -9.97
N LEU A 142 -8.57 11.76 -10.07
CA LEU A 142 -9.76 11.03 -10.50
C LEU A 142 -10.47 10.27 -9.37
N ILE A 143 -9.90 10.26 -8.17
CA ILE A 143 -10.48 9.57 -7.02
C ILE A 143 -11.54 10.48 -6.40
N THR A 144 -12.72 10.50 -7.02
CA THR A 144 -13.92 11.04 -6.36
C THR A 144 -14.21 10.15 -5.16
N MET A 145 -14.08 10.67 -3.94
CA MET A 145 -14.42 9.93 -2.71
C MET A 145 -15.92 9.60 -2.74
N SER A 146 -16.28 8.41 -3.20
CA SER A 146 -17.60 7.84 -2.94
C SER A 146 -17.65 7.50 -1.45
N PRO A 147 -18.51 8.14 -0.64
CA PRO A 147 -18.69 7.72 0.74
C PRO A 147 -19.27 6.30 0.72
N THR A 148 -18.53 5.33 1.24
CA THR A 148 -19.05 3.99 1.55
C THR A 148 -20.23 4.15 2.49
N SER A 149 -21.44 4.05 1.95
CA SER A 149 -22.67 3.89 2.72
C SER A 149 -22.63 2.50 3.36
N LEU A 150 -22.14 2.46 4.60
CA LEU A 150 -22.24 1.31 5.48
C LEU A 150 -23.73 1.11 5.83
N GLY A 151 -24.45 0.36 5.00
CA GLY A 151 -25.87 0.08 5.16
C GLY A 151 -26.14 -1.40 5.34
N LYS A 152 -26.22 -1.89 6.58
CA LYS A 152 -27.17 -2.94 6.95
C LYS A 152 -27.44 -3.03 8.47
N ALA A 153 -28.58 -2.44 8.85
CA ALA A 153 -29.57 -2.81 9.85
C ALA A 153 -29.18 -3.60 11.12
N GLY A 154 -29.21 -2.88 12.25
CA GLY A 154 -29.63 -3.40 13.56
C GLY A 154 -30.67 -2.44 14.13
N ALA A 155 -31.89 -2.91 14.37
CA ALA A 155 -33.02 -2.12 14.79
C ALA A 155 -32.82 -1.51 16.20
N ALA A 156 -32.92 -0.18 16.32
CA ALA A 156 -33.30 0.49 17.56
C ALA A 156 -33.97 1.83 17.20
N SER A 157 -35.25 1.90 17.53
CA SER A 157 -36.11 3.07 17.44
C SER A 157 -35.56 4.24 18.26
N PHE A 158 -35.22 5.35 17.61
CA PHE A 158 -35.20 6.66 18.26
C PHE A 158 -35.83 7.70 17.33
N GLN A 159 -36.85 8.35 17.86
CA GLN A 159 -37.64 9.39 17.23
C GLN A 159 -36.79 10.60 16.80
N LEU A 160 -36.99 11.03 15.56
CA LEU A 160 -36.66 12.38 15.10
C LEU A 160 -37.71 13.38 15.61
N PRO A 161 -37.33 14.62 15.97
CA PRO A 161 -38.20 15.77 15.80
C PRO A 161 -37.99 16.42 14.42
N PRO A 162 -39.03 17.05 13.83
CA PRO A 162 -38.97 17.71 12.54
C PRO A 162 -38.58 19.18 12.71
N CYS A 163 -37.66 19.68 11.89
CA CYS A 163 -37.58 21.12 11.62
C CYS A 163 -37.46 21.34 10.12
N ASN A 164 -38.55 21.89 9.57
CA ASN A 164 -38.74 22.29 8.19
C ASN A 164 -37.79 23.44 7.79
N LEU A 165 -37.39 23.37 6.53
CA LEU A 165 -36.98 24.43 5.61
C LEU A 165 -37.40 25.86 6.00
N MET A 166 -36.50 26.82 5.79
CA MET A 166 -36.77 28.01 4.97
C MET A 166 -35.46 28.66 4.49
N LEU A 167 -35.39 28.87 3.18
CA LEU A 167 -34.42 29.69 2.47
C LEU A 167 -34.42 31.14 3.00
N SER A 168 -33.26 31.80 2.99
CA SER A 168 -33.20 33.19 2.49
C SER A 168 -31.77 33.58 2.07
N CYS A 169 -31.72 34.30 0.96
CA CYS A 169 -30.52 34.78 0.28
C CYS A 169 -30.03 36.12 0.85
N ARG A 170 -28.69 36.24 1.01
CA ARG A 170 -27.79 37.40 0.73
C ARG A 170 -28.03 38.72 1.53
N PRO A 171 -27.19 39.77 1.41
CA PRO A 171 -25.71 39.90 1.32
C PRO A 171 -25.13 41.02 2.25
N PHE A 172 -23.83 41.33 2.11
CA PHE A 172 -23.13 42.61 2.41
C PHE A 172 -22.59 42.95 3.81
N SER A 173 -21.34 43.41 3.79
CA SER A 173 -20.71 44.48 4.62
C SER A 173 -20.58 44.21 6.12
N THR A 174 -19.38 44.20 6.73
CA THR A 174 -18.48 45.37 6.85
C THR A 174 -17.02 44.98 7.12
N CYS A 175 -16.09 45.78 6.58
CA CYS A 175 -14.66 45.83 6.89
C CYS A 175 -14.37 46.62 8.21
N PRO A 176 -13.13 47.07 8.53
CA PRO A 176 -11.98 46.34 9.08
C PRO A 176 -11.37 47.08 10.32
N ILE A 177 -10.08 46.83 10.61
CA ILE A 177 -9.07 47.67 11.31
C ILE A 177 -8.57 47.08 12.65
N PHE A 178 -7.44 46.38 12.58
CA PHE A 178 -6.47 46.28 13.68
C PHE A 178 -5.40 47.36 13.45
N TYR A 179 -5.27 48.27 14.41
CA TYR A 179 -4.23 49.31 14.45
C TYR A 179 -2.86 48.70 14.71
N THR A 180 -1.89 49.01 13.85
CA THR A 180 -0.46 48.81 14.08
C THR A 180 0.07 50.00 14.88
N LEU A 181 0.66 49.73 16.05
CA LEU A 181 1.42 50.69 16.84
C LEU A 181 2.81 50.88 16.23
N CYS A 182 3.16 52.12 15.86
CA CYS A 182 4.52 52.60 15.71
C CYS A 182 4.66 53.84 16.59
N LEU A 183 5.57 53.81 17.54
CA LEU A 183 6.14 54.99 18.18
C LEU A 183 7.64 54.80 18.31
N GLY A 184 8.35 55.53 17.45
CA GLY A 184 9.73 55.98 17.51
C GLY A 184 9.75 57.32 16.82
#